data_AF-A0A8S3IFZ5-F1
#
_entry.id   AF-A0A8S3IFZ5-F1
#
_cell.length_a   1.000
_cell.length_b   1.000
_cell.length_c   1.000
_cell.angle_alpha   90.00
_cell.angle_beta   90.00
_cell.angle_gamma   90.00
#
_symmetry.space_group_name_H-M   'P 1'
#
loop_
_entity.id
_entity.type
_entity.pdbx_description
1 polymer ?
#
loop_
_entity_poly.entity_id
_entity_poly.type
_entity_poly.pdbx_seq_one_letter_code
_entity_poly.pdbx_strand_id
1 'polypeptide(L)'
;MKRAHSLYCYFSEFSQKPYPDILTNINCDDAFGVYFASHSSTMKESLQKIRDQAELDKQKKIQEVKQAKAIYTCLMDSIKYLSCKCTYEYNGYGSYYITCGKCRIQKEACDIKVNIFECPIPSDHVGALAVIFELQMPIEIRIYRDIIWQFINRPKPNLNHRMYEWLSVPPHGSKLDPFYTGPKNNKVKLLSSTKSVTQTHYSSPLIALAPESDFLYENSLKIQISPTSTIAIKDECLALTPQLDHPDYKQLQFTINNTQFVQNHVIAKLCQCSARVKPTQFVEFGSFRS
;
A
#
# COMPACT_ATOMS: atom_id res chain seq x y z
N MET A 1 -45.57 -3.92 -4.01
CA MET A 1 -44.82 -4.95 -4.79
C MET A 1 -44.03 -4.39 -5.98
N LYS A 2 -44.57 -3.51 -6.84
CA LYS A 2 -43.84 -2.99 -8.03
C LYS A 2 -42.44 -2.43 -7.72
N ARG A 3 -42.28 -1.63 -6.66
CA ARG A 3 -40.99 -1.03 -6.27
C ARG A 3 -39.94 -2.06 -5.82
N ALA A 4 -40.36 -3.11 -5.10
CA ALA A 4 -39.46 -4.19 -4.69
C ALA A 4 -38.98 -5.02 -5.88
N HIS A 5 -39.88 -5.27 -6.84
CA HIS A 5 -39.53 -5.94 -8.09
C HIS A 5 -38.57 -5.09 -8.95
N SER A 6 -38.81 -3.78 -9.08
CA SER A 6 -37.90 -2.88 -9.79
C SER A 6 -36.51 -2.81 -9.15
N LEU A 7 -36.42 -2.78 -7.82
CA LEU A 7 -35.14 -2.85 -7.10
C LEU A 7 -34.45 -4.20 -7.33
N TYR A 8 -35.20 -5.30 -7.29
CA TYR A 8 -34.65 -6.63 -7.57
C TYR A 8 -34.08 -6.73 -9.00
N CYS A 9 -34.81 -6.27 -10.02
CA CYS A 9 -34.32 -6.24 -11.40
C CYS A 9 -33.08 -5.36 -11.54
N TYR A 10 -33.09 -4.17 -10.95
CA TYR A 10 -31.93 -3.28 -10.94
C TYR A 10 -30.69 -3.95 -10.31
N PHE A 11 -30.82 -4.54 -9.11
CA PHE A 11 -29.69 -5.19 -8.45
C PHE A 11 -29.25 -6.48 -9.17
N SER A 12 -30.16 -7.19 -9.83
CA SER A 12 -29.84 -8.37 -10.64
C SER A 12 -29.08 -7.99 -11.93
N GLU A 13 -29.44 -6.89 -12.58
CA GLU A 13 -28.69 -6.38 -13.73
C GLU A 13 -27.35 -5.76 -13.29
N PHE A 14 -27.36 -5.04 -12.17
CA PHE A 14 -26.17 -4.41 -11.61
C PHE A 14 -25.12 -5.44 -11.21
N SER A 15 -25.52 -6.57 -10.61
CA SER A 15 -24.61 -7.65 -10.20
C SER A 15 -24.01 -8.44 -11.37
N GLN A 16 -24.63 -8.38 -12.55
CA GLN A 16 -24.15 -9.04 -13.76
C GLN A 16 -23.20 -8.18 -14.60
N LYS A 17 -23.15 -6.87 -14.34
CA LYS A 17 -22.26 -5.96 -15.07
C LYS A 17 -20.88 -5.94 -14.40
N PRO A 18 -19.78 -6.08 -15.17
CA PRO A 18 -18.43 -5.90 -14.65
C PRO A 18 -18.23 -4.41 -14.42
N TYR A 19 -18.53 -3.95 -13.21
CA TYR A 19 -18.19 -2.60 -12.80
C TYR A 19 -16.78 -2.61 -12.20
N PRO A 20 -15.95 -1.63 -12.57
CA PRO A 20 -14.64 -1.44 -11.96
C PRO A 20 -14.78 -1.34 -10.44
N ASP A 21 -14.27 -2.34 -9.70
CA ASP A 21 -14.27 -2.29 -8.24
C ASP A 21 -13.12 -1.41 -7.75
N ILE A 22 -13.39 -0.62 -6.72
CA ILE A 22 -12.43 0.26 -6.06
C ILE A 22 -11.59 -0.47 -4.98
N LEU A 23 -11.92 -1.73 -4.66
CA LEU A 23 -11.36 -2.47 -3.52
C LEU A 23 -10.46 -3.65 -3.87
N THR A 24 -10.79 -4.43 -4.89
CA THR A 24 -10.14 -5.74 -5.12
C THR A 24 -9.34 -5.81 -6.41
N ASN A 25 -9.89 -5.32 -7.52
CA ASN A 25 -9.25 -5.40 -8.83
C ASN A 25 -8.62 -4.06 -9.21
N ILE A 26 -7.40 -3.82 -8.73
CA ILE A 26 -6.72 -2.52 -8.86
C ILE A 26 -5.64 -2.50 -9.95
N ASN A 27 -5.27 -3.65 -10.53
CA ASN A 27 -4.16 -3.78 -11.47
C ASN A 27 -4.58 -4.54 -12.74
N CYS A 28 -5.65 -4.07 -13.37
CA CYS A 28 -6.17 -4.55 -14.65
C CYS A 28 -6.72 -3.36 -15.45
N ASP A 29 -6.93 -3.53 -16.75
CA ASP A 29 -7.38 -2.46 -17.64
C ASP A 29 -8.77 -1.91 -17.27
N ASP A 30 -9.65 -2.77 -16.77
CA ASP A 30 -11.00 -2.44 -16.30
C ASP A 30 -11.05 -2.01 -14.83
N ALA A 31 -9.90 -1.89 -14.15
CA ALA A 31 -9.84 -1.37 -12.78
C ALA A 31 -10.28 0.08 -12.74
N PHE A 32 -10.99 0.47 -11.67
CA PHE A 32 -11.51 1.83 -11.55
C PHE A 32 -10.37 2.85 -11.60
N GLY A 33 -9.30 2.57 -10.86
CA GLY A 33 -8.14 3.44 -10.78
C GLY A 33 -7.38 3.59 -12.09
N VAL A 34 -7.21 2.48 -12.83
CA VAL A 34 -6.53 2.48 -14.13
C VAL A 34 -7.35 3.25 -15.16
N TYR A 35 -8.66 3.00 -15.22
CA TYR A 35 -9.57 3.74 -16.08
C TYR A 35 -9.60 5.23 -15.75
N PHE A 36 -9.66 5.58 -14.45
CA PHE A 36 -9.64 6.97 -14.01
C PHE A 36 -8.34 7.68 -14.38
N ALA A 37 -7.18 7.05 -14.10
CA ALA A 37 -5.88 7.64 -14.39
C ALA A 37 -5.61 7.79 -15.89
N SER A 38 -6.07 6.86 -16.73
CA SER A 38 -5.90 6.97 -18.19
C SER A 38 -6.66 8.17 -18.79
N HIS A 39 -7.76 8.60 -18.16
CA HIS A 39 -8.56 9.76 -18.56
C HIS A 39 -8.15 11.07 -17.88
N SER A 40 -7.27 11.03 -16.87
CA SER A 40 -6.76 12.21 -16.18
C SER A 40 -5.48 12.73 -16.84
N SER A 41 -5.51 13.94 -17.42
CA SER A 41 -4.31 14.58 -17.98
C SER A 41 -3.24 14.81 -16.92
N THR A 42 -3.63 15.31 -15.74
CA THR A 42 -2.73 15.58 -14.62
C THR A 42 -1.99 14.33 -14.14
N MET A 43 -2.68 13.19 -14.04
CA MET A 43 -2.05 11.92 -13.63
C MET A 43 -1.10 11.41 -14.72
N LYS A 44 -1.48 11.51 -16.00
CA LYS A 44 -0.60 11.14 -17.12
C LYS A 44 0.66 12.00 -17.19
N GLU A 45 0.53 13.31 -16.99
CA GLU A 45 1.69 14.23 -16.92
C GLU A 45 2.60 13.90 -15.74
N SER A 46 2.02 13.60 -14.57
CA SER A 46 2.79 13.18 -13.39
C SER A 46 3.52 11.87 -13.64
N LEU A 47 2.85 10.89 -14.25
CA LEU A 47 3.45 9.61 -14.64
C LEU A 47 4.59 9.81 -15.65
N GLN A 48 4.43 10.69 -16.64
CA GLN A 48 5.48 10.99 -17.60
C GLN A 48 6.70 11.60 -16.90
N LYS A 49 6.50 12.58 -16.01
CA LYS A 49 7.59 13.18 -15.22
C LYS A 49 8.35 12.14 -14.38
N ILE A 50 7.63 11.20 -13.76
CA ILE A 50 8.25 10.09 -13.01
C ILE A 50 9.11 9.23 -13.94
N ARG A 51 8.59 8.88 -15.13
CA ARG A 51 9.31 8.06 -16.11
C ARG A 51 10.55 8.76 -16.66
N ASP A 52 10.44 10.04 -17.00
CA ASP A 52 11.57 10.83 -17.49
C ASP A 52 12.67 10.91 -16.42
N GLN A 53 12.31 11.16 -15.16
CA GLN A 53 13.27 11.18 -14.07
C GLN A 53 13.87 9.79 -13.80
N ALA A 54 13.07 8.72 -13.89
CA ALA A 54 13.55 7.35 -13.72
C ALA A 54 14.56 6.97 -14.82
N GLU A 55 14.34 7.41 -16.06
CA GLU A 55 15.28 7.19 -17.15
C GLU A 55 16.59 7.97 -16.95
N LEU A 56 16.52 9.24 -16.51
CA LEU A 56 17.71 10.00 -16.14
C LEU A 56 18.51 9.33 -15.01
N ASP A 57 17.81 8.83 -13.99
CA ASP A 57 18.43 8.11 -12.87
C ASP A 57 19.07 6.79 -13.33
N LYS A 58 18.42 6.07 -14.26
CA LYS A 58 18.94 4.85 -14.89
C LYS A 58 20.22 5.14 -15.68
N GLN A 59 20.22 6.18 -16.51
CA GLN A 59 21.41 6.60 -17.27
C GLN A 59 22.56 7.01 -16.35
N LYS A 60 22.26 7.74 -15.27
CA LYS A 60 23.25 8.08 -14.24
C LYS A 60 23.83 6.82 -13.58
N LYS A 61 22.99 5.82 -13.27
CA LYS A 61 23.46 4.54 -12.71
C LYS A 61 24.36 3.80 -13.69
N ILE A 62 24.03 3.78 -14.98
CA ILE A 62 24.89 3.17 -16.01
C ILE A 62 26.28 3.80 -16.01
N GLN A 63 26.36 5.13 -15.95
CA GLN A 63 27.65 5.83 -15.89
C GLN A 63 28.42 5.53 -14.60
N GLU A 64 27.75 5.50 -13.45
CA GLU A 64 28.34 5.13 -12.15
C GLU A 64 28.95 3.72 -12.19
N VAL A 65 28.22 2.74 -12.74
CA VAL A 65 28.69 1.35 -12.88
C VAL A 65 29.90 1.27 -13.82
N LYS A 66 29.87 1.97 -14.96
CA LYS A 66 30.99 2.03 -15.91
C LYS A 66 32.24 2.62 -15.27
N GLN A 67 32.11 3.72 -14.55
CA GLN A 67 33.20 4.36 -13.84
C GLN A 67 33.78 3.43 -12.75
N ALA A 68 32.92 2.80 -11.96
CA ALA A 68 33.34 1.84 -10.94
C ALA A 68 34.09 0.63 -11.53
N LYS A 69 33.62 0.09 -12.66
CA LYS A 69 34.31 -0.97 -13.40
C LYS A 69 35.66 -0.51 -13.94
N ALA A 70 35.76 0.69 -14.50
CA ALA A 70 37.02 1.23 -14.99
C ALA A 70 38.05 1.41 -13.86
N ILE A 71 37.61 1.91 -12.70
CA ILE A 71 38.45 2.02 -11.50
C ILE A 71 38.91 0.64 -11.04
N TYR A 72 38.01 -0.34 -10.97
CA TYR A 72 38.35 -1.72 -10.62
C TYR A 72 39.43 -2.28 -11.55
N THR A 73 39.25 -2.16 -12.87
CA THR A 73 40.23 -2.63 -13.86
C THR A 73 41.58 -1.93 -13.68
N CYS A 74 41.60 -0.61 -13.49
CA CYS A 74 42.83 0.14 -13.26
C CYS A 74 43.59 -0.32 -12.00
N LEU A 75 42.87 -0.54 -10.88
CA LEU A 75 43.47 -1.06 -9.65
C LEU A 75 44.03 -2.46 -9.87
N MET A 76 43.28 -3.34 -10.54
CA MET A 76 43.73 -4.71 -10.82
C MET A 76 44.94 -4.76 -11.77
N ASP A 77 44.99 -3.87 -12.76
CA ASP A 77 46.14 -3.74 -13.67
C ASP A 77 47.38 -3.23 -12.92
N SER A 78 47.22 -2.28 -11.99
CA SER A 78 48.33 -1.72 -11.20
C SER A 78 49.04 -2.76 -10.32
N ILE A 79 48.32 -3.81 -9.92
CA ILE A 79 48.86 -4.88 -9.06
C ILE A 79 49.30 -6.14 -9.82
N LYS A 80 49.06 -6.19 -11.14
CA LYS A 80 49.30 -7.37 -11.99
C LYS A 80 50.72 -7.90 -11.87
N TYR A 81 51.70 -7.00 -11.76
CA TYR A 81 53.13 -7.33 -11.68
C TYR A 81 53.71 -7.20 -10.26
N LEU A 82 52.89 -6.88 -9.25
CA LEU A 82 53.35 -6.83 -7.86
C LEU A 82 53.36 -8.25 -7.27
N SER A 83 54.36 -8.55 -6.45
CA SER A 83 54.39 -9.75 -5.61
C SER A 83 53.73 -9.49 -4.25
N CYS A 84 53.09 -10.51 -3.69
CA CYS A 84 52.58 -10.44 -2.33
C CYS A 84 53.76 -10.47 -1.35
N LYS A 85 53.83 -9.49 -0.44
CA LYS A 85 54.88 -9.36 0.58
C LYS A 85 54.29 -9.29 1.99
N CYS A 86 53.14 -9.93 2.22
CA CYS A 86 52.50 -9.91 3.53
C CYS A 86 53.32 -10.72 4.54
N THR A 87 53.40 -10.23 5.77
CA THR A 87 54.18 -10.84 6.85
C THR A 87 53.35 -10.92 8.13
N TYR A 88 53.77 -11.76 9.06
CA TYR A 88 53.28 -11.76 10.44
C TYR A 88 54.40 -11.22 11.33
N GLU A 89 54.10 -10.17 12.09
CA GLU A 89 55.01 -9.62 13.09
C GLU A 89 54.51 -9.98 14.49
N TYR A 90 55.44 -10.20 15.41
CA TYR A 90 55.14 -10.48 16.82
C TYR A 90 55.61 -9.32 17.67
N ASN A 91 54.68 -8.65 18.36
CA ASN A 91 55.04 -7.85 19.52
C ASN A 91 54.70 -8.67 20.76
N GLY A 92 55.32 -8.43 21.93
CA GLY A 92 55.16 -9.26 23.13
C GLY A 92 53.71 -9.51 23.65
N TYR A 93 52.69 -8.99 22.96
CA TYR A 93 51.27 -9.17 23.21
C TYR A 93 50.55 -10.04 22.15
N GLY A 94 51.23 -10.48 21.08
CA GLY A 94 50.69 -11.39 20.07
C GLY A 94 51.23 -11.18 18.65
N SER A 95 50.81 -12.04 17.71
CA SER A 95 51.11 -11.89 16.29
C SER A 95 50.08 -11.03 15.57
N TYR A 96 50.51 -10.06 14.77
CA TYR A 96 49.65 -9.26 13.88
C TYR A 96 50.07 -9.40 12.41
N TYR A 97 49.07 -9.39 11.53
CA TYR A 97 49.25 -9.55 10.09
C TYR A 97 49.47 -8.19 9.41
N ILE A 98 50.55 -8.08 8.65
CA ILE A 98 50.87 -6.87 7.86
C ILE A 98 50.49 -7.12 6.42
N THR A 99 49.48 -6.37 5.96
CA THR A 99 49.06 -6.36 4.55
C THR A 99 50.05 -5.60 3.70
N CYS A 100 50.56 -6.21 2.64
CA CYS A 100 51.38 -5.53 1.64
C CYS A 100 50.55 -4.60 0.73
N GLY A 101 51.24 -3.73 -0.02
CA GLY A 101 50.60 -2.81 -0.97
C GLY A 101 49.70 -3.50 -2.00
N LYS A 102 50.09 -4.68 -2.50
CA LYS A 102 49.27 -5.50 -3.41
C LYS A 102 47.94 -5.88 -2.77
N CYS A 103 47.96 -6.48 -1.58
CA CYS A 103 46.75 -6.89 -0.89
C CYS A 103 45.87 -5.69 -0.48
N ARG A 104 46.48 -4.54 -0.18
CA ARG A 104 45.74 -3.31 0.11
C ARG A 104 44.98 -2.82 -1.12
N ILE A 105 45.63 -2.72 -2.28
CA ILE A 105 44.97 -2.29 -3.53
C ILE A 105 43.93 -3.32 -4.00
N GLN A 106 44.23 -4.61 -3.86
CA GLN A 106 43.25 -5.66 -4.16
C GLN A 106 42.00 -5.54 -3.27
N LYS A 107 42.19 -5.26 -1.98
CA LYS A 107 41.08 -5.01 -1.05
C LYS A 107 40.30 -3.76 -1.45
N GLU A 108 41.00 -2.67 -1.79
CA GLU A 108 40.38 -1.44 -2.30
C GLU A 108 39.50 -1.70 -3.54
N ALA A 109 40.00 -2.49 -4.49
CA ALA A 109 39.23 -2.89 -5.67
C ALA A 109 38.00 -3.73 -5.31
N CYS A 110 38.13 -4.70 -4.39
CA CYS A 110 37.02 -5.52 -3.91
C CYS A 110 35.99 -4.74 -3.08
N ASP A 111 36.42 -3.66 -2.42
CA ASP A 111 35.58 -2.81 -1.57
C ASP A 111 34.79 -1.76 -2.38
N ILE A 112 34.99 -1.66 -3.71
CA ILE A 112 34.16 -0.82 -4.58
C ILE A 112 32.72 -1.34 -4.56
N LYS A 113 31.82 -0.53 -3.99
CA LYS A 113 30.39 -0.84 -3.91
C LYS A 113 29.58 0.11 -4.76
N VAL A 114 28.71 -0.46 -5.57
CA VAL A 114 27.69 0.26 -6.33
C VAL A 114 26.36 -0.41 -6.05
N ASN A 115 25.41 0.36 -5.51
CA ASN A 115 24.07 -0.14 -5.29
C ASN A 115 23.31 -0.21 -6.61
N ILE A 116 22.39 -1.17 -6.72
CA ILE A 116 21.51 -1.30 -7.87
C ILE A 116 20.59 -0.07 -8.01
N PHE A 117 20.12 0.15 -9.22
CA PHE A 117 18.94 0.96 -9.53
C PHE A 117 17.72 0.04 -9.62
N GLU A 118 16.61 0.46 -9.01
CA GLU A 118 15.29 -0.14 -9.21
C GLU A 118 14.32 0.95 -9.64
N CYS A 119 13.59 0.72 -10.73
CA CYS A 119 12.62 1.67 -11.23
C CYS A 119 11.51 1.92 -10.18
N PRO A 120 11.21 3.19 -9.83
CA PRO A 120 10.28 3.48 -8.74
C PRO A 120 8.83 3.08 -9.07
N ILE A 121 8.48 2.99 -10.36
CA ILE A 121 7.15 2.67 -10.88
C ILE A 121 7.19 1.46 -11.83
N PRO A 122 6.12 0.65 -11.94
CA PRO A 122 6.09 -0.46 -12.88
C PRO A 122 6.30 -0.03 -14.34
N SER A 123 6.94 -0.90 -15.11
CA SER A 123 7.17 -0.70 -16.54
C SER A 123 5.92 -0.97 -17.36
N ASP A 124 5.05 -1.86 -16.89
CA ASP A 124 3.77 -2.12 -17.52
C ASP A 124 2.80 -0.93 -17.34
N HIS A 125 2.01 -0.69 -18.38
CA HIS A 125 1.15 0.49 -18.44
C HIS A 125 0.07 0.48 -17.35
N VAL A 126 -0.54 -0.69 -17.13
CA VAL A 126 -1.64 -0.90 -16.18
C VAL A 126 -1.17 -0.62 -14.75
N GLY A 127 -0.06 -1.24 -14.35
CA GLY A 127 0.52 -1.08 -13.04
C GLY A 127 0.99 0.34 -12.78
N ALA A 128 1.58 1.00 -13.77
CA ALA A 128 1.96 2.40 -13.65
C ALA A 128 0.74 3.32 -13.44
N LEU A 129 -0.36 3.07 -14.16
CA LEU A 129 -1.63 3.80 -13.98
C LEU A 129 -2.27 3.52 -12.62
N ALA A 130 -2.24 2.27 -12.15
CA ALA A 130 -2.73 1.89 -10.84
C ALA A 130 -1.95 2.62 -9.72
N VAL A 131 -0.62 2.63 -9.81
CA VAL A 131 0.23 3.33 -8.83
C VAL A 131 -0.04 4.84 -8.84
N ILE A 132 -0.07 5.49 -9.99
CA ILE A 132 -0.30 6.95 -10.03
C ILE A 132 -1.70 7.32 -9.54
N PHE A 133 -2.72 6.49 -9.82
CA PHE A 133 -4.05 6.67 -9.25
C PHE A 133 -4.01 6.63 -7.73
N GLU A 134 -3.32 5.66 -7.12
CA GLU A 134 -3.23 5.57 -5.66
C GLU A 134 -2.50 6.76 -5.02
N LEU A 135 -1.45 7.25 -5.69
CA LEU A 135 -0.70 8.43 -5.26
C LEU A 135 -1.54 9.70 -5.32
N GLN A 136 -2.35 9.86 -6.37
CA GLN A 136 -3.06 11.10 -6.68
C GLN A 136 -4.59 10.99 -6.54
N MET A 137 -5.09 9.95 -5.87
CA MET A 137 -6.52 9.69 -5.74
C MET A 137 -7.26 10.90 -5.14
N PRO A 138 -8.35 11.37 -5.78
CA PRO A 138 -9.20 12.41 -5.21
C PRO A 138 -9.64 12.06 -3.79
N ILE A 139 -9.70 13.07 -2.92
CA ILE A 139 -9.94 12.86 -1.48
C ILE A 139 -11.32 12.25 -1.21
N GLU A 140 -12.32 12.60 -2.01
CA GLU A 140 -13.68 12.10 -1.91
C GLU A 140 -13.73 10.59 -2.20
N ILE A 141 -13.02 10.16 -3.25
CA ILE A 141 -12.90 8.75 -3.63
C ILE A 141 -12.14 7.98 -2.54
N ARG A 142 -11.09 8.58 -1.98
CA ARG A 142 -10.31 7.99 -0.90
C ARG A 142 -11.15 7.80 0.37
N ILE A 143 -11.90 8.82 0.78
CA ILE A 143 -12.82 8.76 1.94
C ILE A 143 -13.88 7.69 1.69
N TYR A 144 -14.49 7.68 0.50
CA TYR A 144 -15.49 6.68 0.13
C TYR A 144 -14.92 5.26 0.21
N ARG A 145 -13.72 5.02 -0.34
CA ARG A 145 -13.04 3.73 -0.25
C ARG A 145 -12.76 3.32 1.19
N ASP A 146 -12.21 4.24 2.00
CA ASP A 146 -11.91 3.98 3.40
C ASP A 146 -13.20 3.63 4.18
N ILE A 147 -14.35 4.24 3.86
CA ILE A 147 -15.65 3.90 4.44
C ILE A 147 -16.12 2.51 3.99
N ILE A 148 -16.15 2.22 2.69
CA ILE A 148 -16.60 0.90 2.22
C ILE A 148 -15.73 -0.20 2.81
N TRP A 149 -14.41 0.03 2.88
CA TRP A 149 -13.51 -1.01 3.36
C TRP A 149 -13.77 -1.35 4.83
N GLN A 150 -14.15 -0.35 5.65
CA GLN A 150 -14.61 -0.57 7.03
C GLN A 150 -15.81 -1.51 7.09
N PHE A 151 -16.80 -1.26 6.23
CA PHE A 151 -18.03 -2.05 6.23
C PHE A 151 -17.80 -3.50 5.81
N ILE A 152 -17.00 -3.74 4.77
CA ILE A 152 -16.80 -5.09 4.23
C ILE A 152 -15.84 -5.91 5.11
N ASN A 153 -14.77 -5.32 5.66
CA ASN A 153 -13.80 -6.02 6.52
C ASN A 153 -14.17 -6.08 8.00
N ARG A 154 -15.38 -5.63 8.36
CA ARG A 154 -15.93 -5.71 9.72
C ARG A 154 -15.64 -7.03 10.47
N PRO A 155 -15.76 -8.24 9.87
CA PRO A 155 -15.56 -9.48 10.62
C PRO A 155 -14.09 -9.92 10.79
N LYS A 156 -13.11 -9.28 10.14
CA LYS A 156 -11.70 -9.73 10.14
C LYS A 156 -10.72 -8.55 10.23
N PRO A 157 -10.40 -8.07 11.45
CA PRO A 157 -9.52 -6.92 11.64
C PRO A 157 -8.03 -7.20 11.34
N ASN A 158 -7.63 -8.47 11.27
CA ASN A 158 -6.22 -8.85 11.17
C ASN A 158 -5.80 -9.10 9.72
N LEU A 159 -5.00 -8.20 9.19
CA LEU A 159 -4.26 -8.38 7.95
C LEU A 159 -2.96 -9.10 8.28
N ASN A 160 -3.02 -10.44 8.30
CA ASN A 160 -1.90 -11.30 8.68
C ASN A 160 -0.84 -11.47 7.58
N HIS A 161 -0.63 -10.48 6.73
CA HIS A 161 0.35 -10.55 5.66
C HIS A 161 1.45 -9.52 5.89
N ARG A 162 2.70 -9.99 5.93
CA ARG A 162 3.88 -9.12 5.81
C ARG A 162 3.81 -8.46 4.44
N MET A 163 3.26 -7.25 4.41
CA MET A 163 3.21 -6.40 3.23
C MET A 163 4.15 -5.22 3.42
N TYR A 164 4.67 -4.70 2.32
CA TYR A 164 5.57 -3.57 2.30
C TYR A 164 4.81 -2.32 1.87
N GLU A 165 4.77 -1.28 2.71
CA GLU A 165 4.15 -0.01 2.33
C GLU A 165 4.98 0.69 1.26
N TRP A 166 4.38 0.94 0.10
CA TRP A 166 5.10 1.36 -1.11
C TRP A 166 5.93 2.62 -0.88
N LEU A 167 5.33 3.63 -0.24
CA LEU A 167 6.00 4.90 0.07
C LEU A 167 6.98 4.82 1.24
N SER A 168 7.02 3.71 1.98
CA SER A 168 7.99 3.47 3.06
C SER A 168 9.23 2.69 2.60
N VAL A 169 9.28 2.27 1.34
CA VAL A 169 10.38 1.45 0.79
C VAL A 169 11.25 2.32 -0.13
N PRO A 170 12.55 2.55 0.18
CA PRO A 170 13.47 3.17 -0.77
C PRO A 170 13.71 2.25 -1.99
N PRO A 171 13.93 2.80 -3.20
CA PRO A 171 13.88 4.22 -3.56
C PRO A 171 12.44 4.72 -3.82
N HIS A 172 11.44 3.84 -3.84
CA HIS A 172 10.06 4.17 -4.21
C HIS A 172 9.49 5.33 -3.39
N GLY A 173 9.66 5.30 -2.06
CA GLY A 173 9.24 6.39 -1.18
C GLY A 173 9.84 7.73 -1.57
N SER A 174 11.17 7.84 -1.63
CA SER A 174 11.83 9.12 -1.93
C SER A 174 11.57 9.63 -3.34
N LYS A 175 11.29 8.74 -4.30
CA LYS A 175 11.01 9.12 -5.70
C LYS A 175 9.54 9.43 -5.97
N LEU A 176 8.61 8.84 -5.22
CA LEU A 176 7.17 8.97 -5.45
C LEU A 176 6.45 9.87 -4.44
N ASP A 177 7.01 10.10 -3.25
CA ASP A 177 6.44 11.00 -2.22
C ASP A 177 6.12 12.40 -2.76
N PRO A 178 6.92 13.04 -3.64
CA PRO A 178 6.59 14.33 -4.22
C PRO A 178 5.29 14.36 -5.05
N PHE A 179 4.81 13.18 -5.49
CA PHE A 179 3.58 13.04 -6.29
C PHE A 179 2.39 12.60 -5.44
N TYR A 180 2.58 12.32 -4.15
CA TYR A 180 1.52 11.90 -3.25
C TYR A 180 0.67 13.10 -2.81
N THR A 181 -0.63 13.06 -3.06
CA THR A 181 -1.58 14.14 -2.70
C THR A 181 -2.52 13.78 -1.57
N GLY A 182 -2.45 12.54 -1.06
CA GLY A 182 -3.31 12.06 0.00
C GLY A 182 -2.91 12.53 1.40
N PRO A 183 -3.79 12.37 2.39
CA PRO A 183 -3.44 12.57 3.80
C PRO A 183 -2.55 11.43 4.29
N LYS A 184 -1.68 11.70 5.29
CA LYS A 184 -0.78 10.68 5.86
C LYS A 184 -1.47 9.62 6.72
N ASN A 185 -2.69 9.89 7.18
CA ASN A 185 -3.48 9.03 8.07
C ASN A 185 -4.56 8.22 7.33
N ASN A 186 -4.39 8.01 6.03
CA ASN A 186 -5.28 7.19 5.21
C ASN A 186 -5.41 5.77 5.78
N LYS A 187 -6.61 5.20 5.70
CA LYS A 187 -6.87 3.88 6.26
C LYS A 187 -6.46 2.78 5.32
N VAL A 188 -6.56 3.01 4.02
CA VAL A 188 -6.17 2.08 2.96
C VAL A 188 -4.96 2.64 2.23
N LYS A 189 -3.90 1.82 2.12
CA LYS A 189 -2.63 2.20 1.50
C LYS A 189 -2.27 1.30 0.32
N LEU A 190 -1.45 1.85 -0.57
CA LEU A 190 -0.74 1.11 -1.61
C LEU A 190 0.42 0.33 -0.96
N LEU A 191 0.39 -0.97 -1.13
CA LEU A 191 1.33 -1.93 -0.55
C LEU A 191 1.90 -2.85 -1.64
N SER A 192 2.87 -3.66 -1.23
CA SER A 192 3.44 -4.72 -2.02
C SER A 192 3.52 -6.04 -1.26
N SER A 193 3.21 -7.15 -1.95
CA SER A 193 3.47 -8.51 -1.43
C SER A 193 4.93 -8.96 -1.59
N THR A 194 5.69 -8.30 -2.46
CA THR A 194 7.11 -8.56 -2.71
C THR A 194 7.96 -7.45 -2.13
N LYS A 195 9.17 -7.80 -1.68
CA LYS A 195 10.17 -6.86 -1.20
C LYS A 195 10.87 -6.20 -2.38
N SER A 196 11.20 -4.90 -2.27
CA SER A 196 12.10 -4.23 -3.22
C SER A 196 13.45 -4.95 -3.28
N VAL A 197 14.01 -5.09 -4.48
CA VAL A 197 15.33 -5.69 -4.71
C VAL A 197 16.41 -4.92 -3.95
N THR A 198 16.26 -3.60 -3.81
CA THR A 198 17.21 -2.76 -3.06
C THR A 198 17.34 -3.13 -1.59
N GLN A 199 16.34 -3.83 -1.03
CA GLN A 199 16.37 -4.33 0.34
C GLN A 199 16.76 -5.81 0.44
N THR A 200 17.09 -6.46 -0.67
CA THR A 200 17.57 -7.85 -0.68
C THR A 200 19.09 -7.90 -0.62
N HIS A 201 19.65 -9.10 -0.50
CA HIS A 201 21.11 -9.30 -0.59
C HIS A 201 21.66 -9.08 -2.00
N TYR A 202 20.80 -8.93 -3.02
CA TYR A 202 21.17 -8.61 -4.40
C TYR A 202 21.36 -7.10 -4.64
N SER A 203 21.22 -6.25 -3.61
CA SER A 203 21.22 -4.79 -3.74
C SER A 203 22.58 -4.17 -4.06
N SER A 204 23.67 -4.93 -3.96
CA SER A 204 25.03 -4.50 -4.29
C SER A 204 25.82 -5.64 -4.94
N PRO A 205 25.59 -5.93 -6.24
CA PRO A 205 26.35 -6.93 -6.99
C PRO A 205 27.86 -6.66 -6.98
N LEU A 206 28.66 -7.71 -7.12
CA LEU A 206 30.12 -7.59 -7.15
C LEU A 206 30.58 -6.96 -8.46
N ILE A 207 31.21 -5.78 -8.39
CA ILE A 207 31.70 -5.03 -9.56
C ILE A 207 32.64 -5.85 -10.45
N ALA A 208 33.43 -6.73 -9.83
CA ALA A 208 34.37 -7.62 -10.50
C ALA A 208 33.71 -8.61 -11.48
N LEU A 209 32.49 -9.07 -11.19
CA LEU A 209 31.86 -10.20 -11.88
C LEU A 209 30.55 -9.81 -12.58
N ALA A 210 29.74 -8.95 -11.95
CA ALA A 210 28.40 -8.65 -12.40
C ALA A 210 28.43 -7.82 -13.71
N PRO A 211 27.72 -8.19 -14.77
CA PRO A 211 27.52 -7.33 -15.94
C PRO A 211 26.76 -6.05 -15.56
N GLU A 212 26.81 -5.02 -16.42
CA GLU A 212 26.11 -3.75 -16.17
C GLU A 212 24.59 -3.92 -15.97
N SER A 213 23.98 -4.89 -16.66
CA SER A 213 22.56 -5.22 -16.54
C SER A 213 22.15 -5.63 -15.12
N ASP A 214 23.04 -6.26 -14.36
CA ASP A 214 22.74 -6.74 -13.00
C ASP A 214 22.61 -5.59 -11.99
N PHE A 215 22.92 -4.37 -12.38
CA PHE A 215 22.71 -3.17 -11.58
C PHE A 215 21.41 -2.43 -11.91
N LEU A 216 20.64 -2.90 -12.90
CA LEU A 216 19.45 -2.21 -13.41
C LEU A 216 18.23 -3.12 -13.29
N TYR A 217 17.31 -2.76 -12.41
CA TYR A 217 16.08 -3.51 -12.19
C TYR A 217 14.86 -2.69 -12.56
N GLU A 218 13.90 -3.38 -13.18
CA GLU A 218 12.53 -2.91 -13.22
C GLU A 218 11.90 -3.01 -11.82
N ASN A 219 10.77 -2.34 -11.64
CA ASN A 219 10.04 -2.37 -10.37
C ASN A 219 9.69 -3.81 -9.96
N SER A 220 10.10 -4.21 -8.76
CA SER A 220 9.86 -5.56 -8.24
C SER A 220 8.65 -5.65 -7.30
N LEU A 221 7.99 -4.52 -7.03
CA LEU A 221 6.85 -4.44 -6.13
C LEU A 221 5.58 -4.92 -6.83
N LYS A 222 4.77 -5.71 -6.12
CA LYS A 222 3.49 -6.21 -6.62
C LYS A 222 2.35 -5.43 -6.01
N ILE A 223 1.69 -4.62 -6.85
CA ILE A 223 0.60 -3.72 -6.47
C ILE A 223 -0.49 -4.44 -5.68
N GLN A 224 -0.72 -3.97 -4.45
CA GLN A 224 -1.81 -4.38 -3.59
C GLN A 224 -2.34 -3.18 -2.82
N ILE A 225 -3.60 -3.22 -2.39
CA ILE A 225 -4.11 -2.30 -1.39
C ILE A 225 -4.57 -3.07 -0.17
N SER A 226 -4.34 -2.49 1.00
CA SER A 226 -4.82 -3.07 2.25
C SER A 226 -5.01 -1.99 3.31
N PRO A 227 -5.89 -2.21 4.29
CA PRO A 227 -5.94 -1.35 5.46
C PRO A 227 -4.59 -1.33 6.19
N THR A 228 -4.20 -0.22 6.80
CA THR A 228 -3.01 -0.16 7.69
C THR A 228 -3.34 -0.04 9.16
N SER A 229 -4.62 0.02 9.49
CA SER A 229 -5.08 -0.02 10.88
C SER A 229 -6.42 -0.75 10.93
N THR A 230 -6.66 -1.47 12.03
CA THR A 230 -8.01 -1.89 12.36
C THR A 230 -8.85 -0.64 12.51
N ILE A 231 -9.81 -0.46 11.62
CA ILE A 231 -10.71 0.67 11.70
C ILE A 231 -11.85 0.23 12.63
N ALA A 232 -11.60 0.32 13.93
CA ALA A 232 -12.62 0.04 14.93
C ALA A 232 -13.64 1.18 14.92
N ILE A 233 -14.88 0.89 14.57
CA ILE A 233 -15.99 1.82 14.81
C ILE A 233 -16.26 1.72 16.32
N LYS A 234 -15.86 2.77 17.06
CA LYS A 234 -15.91 2.79 18.54
C LYS A 234 -17.32 2.59 19.12
N ASP A 235 -18.37 2.72 18.31
CA ASP A 235 -19.76 2.45 18.67
C ASP A 235 -20.57 2.01 17.43
N GLU A 236 -20.31 0.79 16.95
CA GLU A 236 -20.92 0.22 15.75
C GLU A 236 -22.45 0.22 15.77
N CYS A 237 -23.02 -0.05 16.95
CA CYS A 237 -24.47 -0.01 17.13
C CYS A 237 -24.96 1.41 16.98
N LEU A 238 -24.35 2.41 17.61
CA LEU A 238 -24.83 3.79 17.50
C LEU A 238 -24.68 4.36 16.08
N ALA A 239 -23.57 4.07 15.39
CA ALA A 239 -23.28 4.61 14.06
C ALA A 239 -24.20 4.05 12.96
N LEU A 240 -24.70 2.82 13.13
CA LEU A 240 -25.52 2.12 12.13
C LEU A 240 -26.97 1.92 12.56
N THR A 241 -27.30 2.21 13.82
CA THR A 241 -28.68 2.18 14.29
C THR A 241 -29.40 3.43 13.75
N PRO A 242 -30.52 3.25 13.01
CA PRO A 242 -31.38 4.36 12.65
C PRO A 242 -31.75 5.20 13.87
N GLN A 243 -31.76 6.52 13.76
CA GLN A 243 -32.25 7.37 14.85
C GLN A 243 -33.75 7.55 14.68
N LEU A 244 -34.52 7.19 15.72
CA LEU A 244 -35.96 7.43 15.79
C LEU A 244 -36.20 8.89 16.16
N ASP A 245 -36.01 9.78 15.20
CA ASP A 245 -36.22 11.21 15.43
C ASP A 245 -37.71 11.59 15.48
N HIS A 246 -38.59 10.68 15.07
CA HIS A 246 -40.03 10.91 15.11
C HIS A 246 -40.52 10.97 16.57
N PRO A 247 -41.23 12.04 16.97
CA PRO A 247 -41.61 12.27 18.38
C PRO A 247 -42.47 11.16 18.97
N ASP A 248 -43.18 10.42 18.13
CA ASP A 248 -44.03 9.31 18.57
C ASP A 248 -43.27 8.00 18.85
N TYR A 249 -42.03 7.85 18.34
CA TYR A 249 -41.23 6.63 18.44
C TYR A 249 -39.86 6.82 19.10
N LYS A 250 -39.39 8.06 19.31
CA LYS A 250 -38.05 8.34 19.88
C LYS A 250 -37.74 7.62 21.20
N GLN A 251 -38.76 7.41 22.03
CA GLN A 251 -38.67 6.71 23.30
C GLN A 251 -38.39 5.21 23.15
N LEU A 252 -38.59 4.65 21.94
CA LEU A 252 -38.25 3.27 21.60
C LEU A 252 -36.84 3.13 21.02
N GLN A 253 -35.99 4.19 21.03
CA GLN A 253 -34.62 4.12 20.52
C GLN A 253 -33.82 2.95 21.14
N PHE A 254 -34.04 2.66 22.42
CA PHE A 254 -33.37 1.54 23.10
C PHE A 254 -33.68 0.18 22.45
N THR A 255 -34.86 0.01 21.84
CA THR A 255 -35.30 -1.24 21.20
C THR A 255 -34.59 -1.53 19.89
N ILE A 256 -33.98 -0.51 19.27
CA ILE A 256 -33.18 -0.64 18.06
C ILE A 256 -31.67 -0.53 18.31
N ASN A 257 -31.25 -0.01 19.47
CA ASN A 257 -29.84 0.11 19.84
C ASN A 257 -29.16 -1.25 20.10
N ASN A 258 -29.88 -2.23 20.66
CA ASN A 258 -29.38 -3.60 20.89
C ASN A 258 -30.53 -4.60 21.01
N THR A 259 -30.25 -5.88 21.29
CA THR A 259 -31.24 -6.96 21.47
C THR A 259 -31.20 -7.56 22.88
N GLN A 260 -30.70 -6.81 23.87
CA GLN A 260 -30.50 -7.31 25.24
C GLN A 260 -31.65 -6.94 26.18
N PHE A 261 -32.78 -6.47 25.65
CA PHE A 261 -33.95 -6.07 26.42
C PHE A 261 -35.06 -7.11 26.28
N VAL A 262 -35.93 -7.22 27.29
CA VAL A 262 -37.08 -8.12 27.25
C VAL A 262 -38.35 -7.38 26.89
N GLN A 263 -39.34 -8.07 26.33
CA GLN A 263 -40.66 -7.52 26.00
C GLN A 263 -41.32 -6.77 27.17
N ASN A 264 -41.16 -7.26 28.40
CA ASN A 264 -41.69 -6.60 29.60
C ASN A 264 -41.12 -5.18 29.81
N HIS A 265 -39.89 -4.91 29.35
CA HIS A 265 -39.30 -3.58 29.37
C HIS A 265 -40.07 -2.63 28.44
N VAL A 266 -40.48 -3.11 27.26
CA VAL A 266 -41.28 -2.34 26.29
C VAL A 266 -42.66 -2.02 26.87
N ILE A 267 -43.31 -3.02 27.48
CA ILE A 267 -44.62 -2.86 28.12
C ILE A 267 -44.54 -1.84 29.26
N ALA A 268 -43.49 -1.89 30.08
CA ALA A 268 -43.28 -0.92 31.17
C ALA A 268 -43.13 0.53 30.66
N LYS A 269 -42.77 0.73 29.38
CA LYS A 269 -42.62 2.03 28.74
C LYS A 269 -43.90 2.51 28.04
N LEU A 270 -45.01 1.78 28.11
CA LEU A 270 -46.30 2.20 27.54
C LEU A 270 -46.80 3.55 28.07
N CYS A 271 -46.44 3.93 29.30
CA CYS A 271 -46.74 5.26 29.85
C CYS A 271 -46.08 6.40 29.07
N GLN A 272 -45.08 6.09 28.23
CA GLN A 272 -44.38 7.01 27.36
C GLN A 272 -44.90 6.93 25.90
N CYS A 273 -45.93 6.12 25.63
CA CYS A 273 -46.55 6.03 24.31
C CYS A 273 -47.27 7.35 23.97
N SER A 274 -47.02 7.87 22.77
CA SER A 274 -47.75 9.02 22.25
C SER A 274 -49.23 8.71 22.12
N ALA A 275 -50.10 9.68 22.40
CA ALA A 275 -51.54 9.55 22.19
C ALA A 275 -51.92 9.30 20.71
N ARG A 276 -50.99 9.59 19.79
CA ARG A 276 -51.15 9.34 18.34
C ARG A 276 -50.85 7.88 17.93
N VAL A 277 -50.25 7.08 18.80
CA VAL A 277 -49.86 5.69 18.53
C VAL A 277 -50.71 4.74 19.35
N LYS A 278 -51.19 3.67 18.72
CA LYS A 278 -51.94 2.64 19.43
C LYS A 278 -50.99 1.88 20.38
N PRO A 279 -51.39 1.59 21.63
CA PRO A 279 -50.57 0.80 22.56
C PRO A 279 -50.09 -0.53 21.99
N THR A 280 -50.92 -1.21 21.19
CA THR A 280 -50.55 -2.46 20.52
C THR A 280 -49.43 -2.26 19.52
N GLN A 281 -49.51 -1.22 18.69
CA GLN A 281 -48.47 -0.85 17.72
C GLN A 281 -47.16 -0.50 18.42
N PHE A 282 -47.22 0.21 19.55
CA PHE A 282 -46.05 0.56 20.35
C PHE A 282 -45.32 -0.68 20.87
N VAL A 283 -46.09 -1.66 21.40
CA VAL A 283 -45.54 -2.93 21.89
C VAL A 283 -45.01 -3.78 20.74
N GLU A 284 -45.74 -3.90 19.63
CA GLU A 284 -45.32 -4.67 18.46
C GLU A 284 -44.00 -4.15 17.88
N PHE A 285 -43.90 -2.84 17.63
CA PHE A 285 -42.67 -2.23 17.14
C PHE A 285 -41.53 -2.40 18.14
N GLY A 286 -41.77 -2.05 19.42
CA GLY A 286 -40.73 -2.07 20.43
C GLY A 286 -40.26 -3.47 20.81
N SER A 287 -41.09 -4.50 20.65
CA SER A 287 -40.74 -5.89 21.00
C SER A 287 -40.18 -6.68 19.82
N PHE A 288 -40.08 -6.07 18.63
CA PHE A 288 -39.65 -6.77 17.42
C PHE A 288 -38.26 -7.42 17.53
N ARG A 289 -37.40 -6.89 18.40
CA ARG A 289 -36.00 -7.30 18.58
C ARG A 289 -35.67 -7.78 20.01
N SER A 290 -36.68 -7.99 20.85
CA SER A 290 -36.50 -8.51 22.23
C SER A 290 -36.20 -9.99 22.23
#